data_AF-A0A0S7CPN0-F1
#
_entry.id   AF-A0A0S7CPN0-F1
#
_cell.length_a   1.000
_cell.length_b   1.000
_cell.length_c   1.000
_cell.angle_alpha   90.00
_cell.angle_beta   90.00
_cell.angle_gamma   90.00
#
_symmetry.space_group_name_H-M   'P 1'
#
loop_
_entity.id
_entity.type
_entity.pdbx_description
1 polymer ?
#
loop_
_entity_poly.entity_id
_entity_poly.type
_entity_poly.pdbx_seq_one_letter_code
_entity_poly.pdbx_strand_id
1 'polypeptide(L)'
;MGLRVAAVDIADDKLALARKHGAELTVNALHEDPAEVIQRETGGCHGVLVTAVHPSAFGQAIGMARRGGTIVFNGLPPGDFPAPIFEIVLKGLTVRGSIVGTRQDLEEALDFYAQGKIHPTVSTRELSEVNAVFDEMKHAKIDGRVVLRF
;
A
#
# COMPACT_ATOMS: atom_id res chain seq x y z
N MET A 1 -1.98 -14.97 5.94
CA MET A 1 -0.50 -14.82 5.73
C MET A 1 -0.02 -15.91 4.80
N GLY A 2 1.05 -15.66 4.03
CA GLY A 2 1.58 -16.61 3.03
C GLY A 2 1.64 -16.05 1.60
N LEU A 3 1.35 -14.77 1.42
CA LEU A 3 1.58 -14.08 0.15
C LEU A 3 3.02 -13.58 0.09
N ARG A 4 3.64 -13.67 -1.09
CA ARG A 4 4.91 -13.00 -1.40
C ARG A 4 4.63 -11.54 -1.71
N VAL A 5 5.38 -10.63 -1.11
CA VAL A 5 5.08 -9.19 -1.14
C VAL A 5 6.14 -8.43 -1.93
N ALA A 6 5.67 -7.62 -2.89
CA ALA A 6 6.45 -6.55 -3.50
C ALA A 6 5.90 -5.20 -3.02
N ALA A 7 6.77 -4.31 -2.53
CA ALA A 7 6.41 -2.97 -2.08
C ALA A 7 6.83 -1.91 -3.09
N VAL A 8 5.98 -0.92 -3.32
CA VAL A 8 6.27 0.21 -4.21
C VAL A 8 5.98 1.49 -3.46
N ASP A 9 6.95 2.40 -3.46
CA ASP A 9 6.85 3.73 -2.87
C ASP A 9 7.78 4.67 -3.63
N ILE A 10 7.78 5.97 -3.31
CA ILE A 10 8.74 6.95 -3.81
C ILE A 10 9.86 7.23 -2.80
N ALA A 11 9.69 6.77 -1.55
CA ALA A 11 10.56 7.11 -0.44
C ALA A 11 11.35 5.87 0.04
N ASP A 12 12.69 5.96 0.00
CA ASP A 12 13.58 4.83 0.29
C ASP A 12 13.53 4.38 1.76
N ASP A 13 13.25 5.29 2.69
CA ASP A 13 13.01 4.98 4.10
C ASP A 13 11.77 4.10 4.28
N LYS A 14 10.69 4.38 3.54
CA LYS A 14 9.47 3.56 3.54
C LYS A 14 9.70 2.19 2.91
N LEU A 15 10.49 2.12 1.84
CA LEU A 15 10.89 0.85 1.24
C LEU A 15 11.77 0.02 2.17
N ALA A 16 12.70 0.65 2.90
CA ALA A 16 13.51 -0.02 3.92
C ALA A 16 12.63 -0.57 5.05
N LEU A 17 11.62 0.19 5.49
CA LEU A 17 10.63 -0.27 6.46
C LEU A 17 9.82 -1.46 5.91
N ALA A 18 9.42 -1.44 4.64
CA ALA A 18 8.72 -2.56 4.01
C ALA A 18 9.58 -3.83 3.98
N ARG A 19 10.88 -3.73 3.66
CA ARG A 19 11.82 -4.87 3.74
C ARG A 19 11.94 -5.42 5.15
N LYS A 20 12.03 -4.55 6.16
CA LYS A 20 12.06 -4.94 7.58
C LYS A 20 10.81 -5.75 7.97
N HIS A 21 9.66 -5.45 7.36
CA HIS A 21 8.40 -6.17 7.54
C HIS A 21 8.20 -7.37 6.60
N GLY A 22 9.22 -7.74 5.82
CA GLY A 22 9.22 -8.96 5.01
C GLY A 22 8.83 -8.79 3.54
N ALA A 23 8.84 -7.56 3.00
CA ALA A 23 8.76 -7.39 1.55
C ALA A 23 9.99 -8.03 0.86
N GLU A 24 9.73 -8.93 -0.09
CA GLU A 24 10.78 -9.64 -0.85
C GLU A 24 11.34 -8.80 -1.99
N LEU A 25 10.49 -7.92 -2.54
CA LEU A 25 10.84 -6.98 -3.60
C LEU A 25 10.41 -5.58 -3.20
N THR A 26 11.19 -4.60 -3.59
CA THR A 26 10.89 -3.18 -3.35
C THR A 26 11.28 -2.39 -4.59
N VAL A 27 10.44 -1.46 -5.01
CA VAL A 27 10.71 -0.60 -6.17
C VAL A 27 10.46 0.86 -5.79
N ASN A 28 11.45 1.71 -6.06
CA ASN A 28 11.28 3.15 -5.93
C ASN A 28 10.76 3.72 -7.26
N ALA A 29 9.50 4.18 -7.26
CA ALA A 29 8.81 4.66 -8.45
C ALA A 29 9.32 6.02 -8.98
N LEU A 30 10.25 6.69 -8.27
CA LEU A 30 10.97 7.85 -8.79
C LEU A 30 12.17 7.50 -9.67
N HIS A 31 12.68 6.27 -9.55
CA HIS A 31 13.90 5.85 -10.22
C HIS A 31 13.65 4.92 -11.40
N GLU A 32 12.61 4.09 -11.33
CA GLU A 32 12.25 3.12 -12.36
C GLU A 32 10.73 3.01 -12.49
N ASP A 33 10.23 2.48 -13.62
CA ASP A 33 8.81 2.14 -13.76
C ASP A 33 8.49 0.88 -12.92
N PRO A 34 7.67 0.99 -11.86
CA PRO A 34 7.33 -0.17 -11.04
C PRO A 34 6.57 -1.25 -11.81
N ALA A 35 5.79 -0.92 -12.85
CA ALA A 35 5.11 -1.93 -13.64
C ALA A 35 6.10 -2.81 -14.39
N GLU A 36 7.12 -2.22 -15.02
CA GLU A 36 8.16 -2.97 -15.75
C GLU A 36 8.96 -3.88 -14.82
N VAL A 37 9.41 -3.35 -13.67
CA VAL A 37 10.18 -4.12 -12.69
C VAL A 37 9.34 -5.28 -12.14
N ILE A 38 8.10 -5.02 -11.71
CA ILE A 38 7.22 -6.07 -11.17
C ILE A 38 6.94 -7.15 -12.22
N GLN A 39 6.69 -6.78 -13.48
CA GLN A 39 6.47 -7.76 -14.55
C GLN A 39 7.73 -8.59 -14.79
N ARG A 40 8.91 -7.97 -14.88
CA ARG A 40 10.19 -8.66 -15.10
C ARG A 40 10.52 -9.63 -13.97
N GLU A 41 10.41 -9.19 -12.73
CA GLU A 41 10.86 -9.97 -11.57
C GLU A 41 9.84 -11.03 -11.12
N THR A 42 8.54 -10.84 -11.41
CA THR A 42 7.46 -11.68 -10.84
C THR A 42 6.45 -12.24 -11.84
N GLY A 43 6.47 -11.79 -13.09
CA GLY A 43 5.41 -12.05 -14.07
C GLY A 43 4.09 -11.33 -13.75
N GLY A 44 4.14 -10.27 -12.94
CA GLY A 44 3.00 -9.48 -12.48
C GLY A 44 2.38 -10.01 -11.18
N CYS A 45 1.77 -9.13 -10.39
CA CYS A 45 1.14 -9.47 -9.11
C CYS A 45 -0.25 -10.09 -9.29
N HIS A 46 -0.57 -11.13 -8.50
CA HIS A 46 -1.93 -11.70 -8.42
C HIS A 46 -2.95 -10.71 -7.84
N GLY A 47 -2.50 -9.94 -6.86
CA GLY A 47 -3.27 -8.88 -6.21
C GLY A 47 -2.39 -7.65 -6.01
N VAL A 48 -2.97 -6.46 -6.18
CA VAL A 48 -2.30 -5.18 -5.91
C VAL A 48 -3.18 -4.37 -4.96
N LEU A 49 -2.65 -4.00 -3.79
CA LEU A 49 -3.34 -3.15 -2.82
C LEU A 49 -2.75 -1.74 -2.85
N VAL A 50 -3.54 -0.76 -3.27
CA VAL A 50 -3.09 0.63 -3.41
C VAL A 50 -3.54 1.45 -2.20
N THR A 51 -2.59 1.77 -1.32
CA THR A 51 -2.79 2.63 -0.14
C THR A 51 -2.16 4.02 -0.30
N ALA A 52 -1.53 4.29 -1.45
CA ALA A 52 -0.88 5.55 -1.75
C ALA A 52 -1.89 6.71 -1.86
N VAL A 53 -1.42 7.93 -1.63
CA VAL A 53 -2.21 9.17 -1.67
C VAL A 53 -1.93 10.00 -2.92
N HIS A 54 -1.57 9.34 -4.03
CA HIS A 54 -1.31 9.99 -5.31
C HIS A 54 -1.96 9.24 -6.48
N PRO A 55 -2.67 9.90 -7.42
CA PRO A 55 -3.39 9.24 -8.51
C PRO A 55 -2.52 8.37 -9.43
N SER A 56 -1.24 8.70 -9.61
CA SER A 56 -0.34 7.91 -10.46
C SER A 56 -0.22 6.45 -10.01
N ALA A 57 -0.24 6.19 -8.70
CA ALA A 57 -0.11 4.84 -8.15
C ALA A 57 -1.29 3.93 -8.56
N PHE A 58 -2.47 4.50 -8.76
CA PHE A 58 -3.68 3.79 -9.18
C PHE A 58 -3.57 3.34 -10.64
N GLY A 59 -3.04 4.20 -11.51
CA GLY A 59 -2.76 3.86 -12.91
C GLY A 59 -1.62 2.83 -13.03
N GLN A 60 -0.52 3.03 -12.30
CA GLN A 60 0.63 2.12 -12.32
C GLN A 60 0.25 0.70 -11.86
N ALA A 61 -0.68 0.55 -10.90
CA ALA A 61 -1.16 -0.75 -10.43
C ALA A 61 -1.72 -1.65 -11.54
N ILE A 62 -2.28 -1.06 -12.60
CA ILE A 62 -2.81 -1.79 -13.78
C ILE A 62 -1.67 -2.48 -14.54
N GLY A 63 -0.53 -1.81 -14.66
CA GLY A 63 0.68 -2.38 -15.25
C GLY A 63 1.32 -3.45 -14.39
N MET A 64 1.23 -3.33 -13.06
CA MET A 64 1.80 -4.30 -12.11
C MET A 64 1.00 -5.61 -12.01
N ALA A 65 -0.30 -5.59 -12.29
CA ALA A 65 -1.14 -6.78 -12.20
C ALA A 65 -0.87 -7.78 -13.33
N ARG A 66 -0.90 -9.08 -13.01
CA ARG A 66 -0.90 -10.15 -14.03
C ARG A 66 -2.29 -10.30 -14.66
N ARG A 67 -2.38 -11.07 -15.75
CA ARG A 67 -3.67 -11.48 -16.33
C ARG A 67 -4.55 -12.16 -15.27
N GLY A 68 -5.81 -11.75 -15.17
CA GLY A 68 -6.77 -12.19 -14.15
C GLY A 68 -6.54 -11.59 -12.76
N GLY A 69 -5.61 -10.64 -12.60
CA GLY A 69 -5.27 -10.03 -11.32
C GLY A 69 -6.36 -9.12 -10.77
N THR A 70 -6.33 -8.93 -9.45
CA THR A 70 -7.25 -8.02 -8.74
C THR A 70 -6.51 -6.82 -8.16
N ILE A 71 -7.00 -5.62 -8.44
CA ILE A 71 -6.47 -4.36 -7.92
C ILE A 71 -7.49 -3.81 -6.93
N VAL A 72 -7.04 -3.53 -5.71
CA VAL A 72 -7.87 -3.03 -4.60
C VAL A 72 -7.40 -1.64 -4.21
N PHE A 73 -8.32 -0.68 -4.23
CA PHE A 73 -8.06 0.71 -3.88
C PHE A 73 -8.54 1.01 -2.45
N ASN A 74 -7.58 1.42 -1.60
CA ASN A 74 -7.83 1.90 -0.25
C ASN A 74 -7.45 3.38 -0.08
N GLY A 75 -6.49 3.87 -0.87
CA GLY A 75 -6.09 5.29 -0.86
C GLY A 75 -7.22 6.21 -1.32
N LEU A 76 -7.23 7.44 -0.81
CA LEU A 76 -8.25 8.45 -1.11
C LEU A 76 -7.64 9.79 -1.57
N PRO A 77 -6.79 9.82 -2.62
CA PRO A 77 -6.41 11.09 -3.23
C PRO A 77 -7.61 11.72 -3.95
N PRO A 78 -7.67 13.06 -4.04
CA PRO A 78 -8.63 13.72 -4.93
C PRO A 78 -8.26 13.51 -6.41
N GLY A 79 -9.26 13.59 -7.29
CA GLY A 79 -9.08 13.55 -8.74
C GLY A 79 -9.21 12.16 -9.35
N ASP A 80 -8.82 12.08 -10.62
CA ASP A 80 -8.93 10.87 -11.45
C ASP A 80 -7.56 10.25 -11.74
N PHE A 81 -7.56 9.00 -12.19
CA PHE A 81 -6.37 8.29 -12.66
C PHE A 81 -6.64 7.64 -14.03
N PRO A 82 -5.62 7.39 -14.86
CA PRO A 82 -5.81 6.73 -16.13
C PRO A 82 -6.15 5.25 -15.95
N ALA A 83 -7.28 4.82 -16.51
CA ALA A 83 -7.74 3.42 -16.53
C ALA A 83 -7.82 2.91 -17.99
N PRO A 84 -6.71 2.43 -18.58
CA PRO A 84 -6.69 1.99 -19.97
C PRO A 84 -7.60 0.77 -20.19
N ILE A 85 -8.77 1.02 -20.79
CA ILE A 85 -9.83 0.01 -21.02
C ILE A 85 -9.30 -1.22 -21.74
N PHE A 86 -8.50 -1.02 -22.80
CA PHE A 86 -7.96 -2.13 -23.58
C PHE A 86 -7.12 -3.08 -22.73
N GLU A 87 -6.23 -2.55 -21.89
CA GLU A 87 -5.41 -3.37 -20.99
C GLU A 87 -6.27 -4.10 -19.96
N ILE A 88 -7.21 -3.39 -19.32
CA ILE A 88 -8.11 -3.95 -18.30
C ILE A 88 -8.90 -5.12 -18.88
N VAL A 89 -9.47 -4.95 -20.08
CA VAL A 89 -10.25 -5.98 -20.77
C VAL A 89 -9.37 -7.13 -21.23
N LEU A 90 -8.26 -6.85 -21.92
CA LEU A 90 -7.37 -7.89 -22.47
C LEU A 90 -6.70 -8.73 -21.38
N LYS A 91 -6.35 -8.11 -20.25
CA LYS A 91 -5.80 -8.82 -19.08
C LYS A 91 -6.89 -9.43 -18.20
N GLY A 92 -8.18 -9.08 -18.38
CA GLY A 92 -9.28 -9.57 -17.55
C GLY A 92 -9.14 -9.14 -16.08
N LEU A 93 -8.79 -7.88 -15.84
CA LEU A 93 -8.52 -7.37 -14.49
C LEU A 93 -9.80 -7.07 -13.72
N THR A 94 -9.75 -7.25 -12.40
CA THR A 94 -10.75 -6.72 -11.47
C THR A 94 -10.21 -5.46 -10.79
N VAL A 95 -10.99 -4.37 -10.81
CA VAL A 95 -10.70 -3.15 -10.05
C VAL A 95 -11.79 -2.97 -9.00
N ARG A 96 -11.41 -2.84 -7.73
CA ARG A 96 -12.34 -2.81 -6.59
C ARG A 96 -11.94 -1.74 -5.57
N GLY A 97 -12.91 -0.97 -5.09
CA GLY A 97 -12.73 -0.13 -3.90
C GLY A 97 -12.91 -0.95 -2.62
N SER A 98 -12.11 -0.68 -1.60
CA SER A 98 -12.29 -1.23 -0.26
C SER A 98 -11.98 -0.15 0.78
N ILE A 99 -12.89 0.01 1.74
CA ILE A 99 -12.72 0.96 2.84
C ILE A 99 -13.01 0.24 4.14
N VAL A 100 -12.07 0.35 5.07
CA VAL A 100 -12.13 -0.26 6.40
C VAL A 100 -12.52 -1.75 6.35
N GLY A 101 -13.41 -2.18 7.24
CA GLY A 101 -13.98 -3.53 7.28
C GLY A 101 -15.25 -3.52 8.13
N THR A 102 -15.97 -4.62 8.08
CA THR A 102 -17.06 -4.93 9.01
C THR A 102 -16.52 -5.21 10.41
N ARG A 103 -17.42 -5.37 11.39
CA ARG A 103 -17.04 -5.78 12.76
C ARG A 103 -16.32 -7.13 12.78
N GLN A 104 -16.74 -8.05 11.93
CA GLN A 104 -16.10 -9.35 11.78
C GLN A 104 -14.67 -9.20 11.26
N ASP A 105 -14.46 -8.36 10.24
CA ASP A 105 -13.11 -8.08 9.71
C ASP A 105 -12.20 -7.46 10.77
N LEU A 106 -12.75 -6.62 11.67
CA LEU A 106 -12.01 -6.04 12.79
C LEU A 106 -11.61 -7.10 13.83
N GLU A 107 -12.53 -7.99 14.20
CA GLU A 107 -12.23 -9.10 15.12
C GLU A 107 -11.10 -9.99 14.55
N GLU A 108 -11.20 -10.37 13.28
CA GLU A 108 -10.16 -11.18 12.61
C GLU A 108 -8.83 -10.45 12.51
N ALA A 109 -8.83 -9.13 12.26
CA ALA A 109 -7.62 -8.32 12.23
C ALA A 109 -6.94 -8.24 13.61
N LEU A 110 -7.74 -8.09 14.68
CA LEU A 110 -7.25 -8.12 16.06
C LEU A 110 -6.69 -9.50 16.44
N ASP A 111 -7.30 -10.57 15.95
CA ASP A 111 -6.80 -11.93 16.17
C ASP A 111 -5.41 -12.15 15.55
N PHE A 112 -5.15 -11.59 14.36
CA PHE A 112 -3.81 -11.62 13.79
C PHE A 112 -2.79 -10.90 14.69
N TYR A 113 -3.16 -9.75 15.26
CA TYR A 113 -2.29 -9.04 16.19
C TYR A 113 -2.07 -9.83 17.49
N ALA A 114 -3.14 -10.36 18.08
CA ALA A 114 -3.08 -11.15 19.31
C ALA A 114 -2.23 -12.42 19.16
N GLN A 115 -2.21 -13.02 17.96
CA GLN A 115 -1.37 -14.17 17.62
C GLN A 115 0.10 -13.81 17.31
N GLY A 116 0.49 -12.53 17.40
CA GLY A 116 1.85 -12.08 17.07
C GLY A 116 2.19 -12.19 15.59
N LYS A 117 1.19 -12.23 14.71
CA LYS A 117 1.39 -12.31 13.25
C LYS A 117 1.62 -10.95 12.62
N ILE A 118 1.23 -9.87 13.30
CA ILE A 118 1.38 -8.49 12.87
C ILE A 118 2.03 -7.69 14.00
N HIS A 119 3.09 -6.95 13.68
CA HIS A 119 3.76 -6.04 14.61
C HIS A 119 3.78 -4.62 14.03
N PRO A 120 2.78 -3.78 14.35
CA PRO A 120 2.70 -2.43 13.82
C PRO A 120 3.91 -1.59 14.25
N THR A 121 4.48 -0.83 13.32
CA THR A 121 5.46 0.21 13.66
C THR A 121 4.71 1.42 14.20
N VAL A 122 4.88 1.68 15.49
CA VAL A 122 4.16 2.73 16.21
C VAL A 122 5.13 3.59 17.00
N SER A 123 4.90 4.91 16.96
CA SER A 123 5.47 5.87 17.91
C SER A 123 4.33 6.53 18.69
N THR A 124 4.61 6.99 19.90
CA THR A 124 3.61 7.64 20.76
C THR A 124 3.94 9.10 20.99
N ARG A 125 2.92 9.96 21.00
CA ARG A 125 3.02 11.41 21.24
C ARG A 125 1.92 11.86 22.20
N GLU A 126 2.09 13.01 22.83
CA GLU A 126 1.07 13.61 23.68
C GLU A 126 -0.01 14.29 22.82
N LEU A 127 -1.25 14.36 23.31
CA LEU A 127 -2.35 15.03 22.60
C LEU A 127 -2.02 16.50 22.25
N SER A 128 -1.24 17.18 23.09
CA SER A 128 -0.80 18.56 22.85
C SER A 128 0.08 18.72 21.60
N GLU A 129 0.66 17.64 21.09
CA GLU A 129 1.58 17.63 19.94
C GLU A 129 0.87 17.38 18.61
N VAL A 130 -0.46 17.24 18.60
CA VAL A 130 -1.25 16.81 17.43
C VAL A 130 -0.97 17.63 16.15
N ASN A 131 -0.75 18.93 16.26
CA ASN A 131 -0.44 19.77 15.11
C ASN A 131 0.94 19.46 14.50
N ALA A 132 1.95 19.23 15.34
CA ALA A 132 3.27 18.83 14.88
C ALA A 132 3.21 17.46 14.18
N VAL A 133 2.42 16.52 14.72
CA VAL A 133 2.17 15.21 14.09
C VAL A 133 1.54 15.37 12.70
N PHE A 134 0.55 16.27 12.55
CA PHE A 134 -0.04 16.54 11.23
C PHE A 134 0.97 17.12 10.24
N ASP A 135 1.85 18.02 10.69
CA ASP A 135 2.85 18.62 9.83
C ASP A 135 3.93 17.60 9.43
N GLU A 136 4.38 16.75 10.34
CA GLU A 136 5.26 15.62 10.04
C GLU A 136 4.62 14.67 9.01
N MET A 137 3.33 14.37 9.17
CA MET A 137 2.57 13.50 8.25
C MET A 137 2.50 14.08 6.83
N LYS A 138 2.18 15.39 6.69
CA LYS A 138 2.12 16.05 5.37
C LYS A 138 3.47 16.06 4.65
N HIS A 139 4.56 16.07 5.41
CA HIS A 139 5.92 16.03 4.87
C HIS A 139 6.50 14.61 4.82
N ALA A 140 5.67 13.57 4.96
CA ALA A 140 6.04 12.15 4.90
C ALA A 140 7.12 11.72 5.92
N LYS A 141 7.24 12.42 7.06
CA LYS A 141 8.26 12.18 8.09
C LYS A 141 7.90 11.11 9.11
N ILE A 142 6.77 10.41 8.93
CA ILE A 142 6.27 9.40 9.87
C ILE A 142 6.54 8.00 9.32
N ASP A 143 7.22 7.18 10.11
CA ASP A 143 7.27 5.73 9.90
C ASP A 143 6.10 5.05 10.60
N GLY A 144 5.34 4.25 9.85
CA GLY A 144 4.18 3.55 10.39
C GLY A 144 3.07 4.49 10.87
N ARG A 145 2.79 4.50 12.17
CA ARG A 145 1.71 5.28 12.79
C ARG A 145 2.15 5.99 14.06
N VAL A 146 1.72 7.24 14.21
CA VAL A 146 1.75 7.95 15.49
C VAL A 146 0.45 7.68 16.25
N VAL A 147 0.55 7.31 17.53
CA VAL A 147 -0.59 7.10 18.43
C VAL A 147 -0.54 8.14 19.55
N LEU A 148 -1.64 8.88 19.72
CA LEU A 148 -1.74 9.89 20.79
C LEU A 148 -2.05 9.21 22.12
N ARG A 149 -1.35 9.65 23.17
CA ARG A 149 -1.62 9.27 24.57
C ARG A 149 -2.59 10.26 25.21
N PHE A 150 -3.38 9.75 26.14
CA PHE A 150 -4.42 10.45 26.90
C PHE A 150 -4.20 10.22 28.40
#